data_AF-A0A2M6ZVG7-F1
#
_entry.id   AF-A0A2M6ZVG7-F1
#
_cell.length_a   1.000
_cell.length_b   1.000
_cell.length_c   1.000
_cell.angle_alpha   90.00
_cell.angle_beta   90.00
_cell.angle_gamma   90.00
#
_symmetry.space_group_name_H-M   'P 1'
#
loop_
_entity.id
_entity.type
_entity.pdbx_description
1 polymer ?
#
loop_
_entity_poly.entity_id
_entity_poly.type
_entity_poly.pdbx_seq_one_letter_code
_entity_poly.pdbx_strand_id
1 'polypeptide(L)' 'MPDLIEKIDELLRENFQRIKLRIPYQNGDVLSMIYKVGHILTKRHFGKYIFVDCELPLKFANKYQEYTK' A
#
# COMPACT_ATOMS: atom_id res chain seq x y z
N MET A 1 -10.61 30.36 -3.01
CA MET A 1 -10.67 28.99 -3.59
C MET A 1 -9.82 27.98 -2.77
N PRO A 2 -10.05 27.73 -1.47
CA PRO A 2 -9.39 26.63 -0.73
C PRO A 2 -10.17 25.31 -0.78
N ASP A 3 -11.50 25.36 -0.96
CA ASP A 3 -12.41 24.22 -0.79
C ASP A 3 -12.18 23.02 -1.73
N LEU A 4 -11.59 23.24 -2.89
CA LEU A 4 -11.40 22.16 -3.87
C LEU A 4 -10.24 21.24 -3.46
N ILE A 5 -9.21 21.80 -2.82
CA ILE A 5 -8.05 21.02 -2.38
C ILE A 5 -8.42 20.17 -1.18
N GLU A 6 -9.19 20.70 -0.21
CA GLU A 6 -9.65 19.94 0.95
C GLU A 6 -10.58 18.78 0.55
N LYS A 7 -11.52 18.99 -0.38
CA LYS A 7 -12.37 17.90 -0.89
C LYS A 7 -11.59 16.82 -1.63
N ILE A 8 -10.53 17.21 -2.36
CA ILE A 8 -9.65 16.23 -3.00
C ILE A 8 -8.86 15.46 -1.93
N ASP A 9 -8.37 16.13 -0.89
CA ASP A 9 -7.64 15.49 0.21
C ASP A 9 -8.53 14.52 1.01
N GLU A 10 -9.79 14.89 1.27
CA GLU A 10 -10.79 14.02 1.91
C GLU A 10 -11.12 12.79 1.04
N LEU A 11 -11.37 12.97 -0.26
CA LEU A 11 -11.60 11.87 -1.19
C LEU A 11 -10.37 10.95 -1.33
N LEU A 12 -9.16 11.51 -1.22
CA LEU A 12 -7.93 10.72 -1.22
C LEU A 12 -7.78 9.93 0.09
N ARG A 13 -8.16 10.50 1.25
CA ARG A 13 -8.11 9.85 2.56
C ARG A 13 -9.14 8.73 2.73
N GLU A 14 -10.37 8.89 2.22
CA GLU A 14 -11.42 7.87 2.32
C GLU A 14 -11.11 6.56 1.57
N ASN A 15 -10.09 6.55 0.71
CA ASN A 15 -9.78 5.41 -0.13
C ASN A 15 -8.59 4.59 0.34
N PHE A 16 -8.00 4.85 1.51
CA PHE A 16 -6.92 4.00 2.02
C PHE A 16 -7.49 2.74 2.65
N GLN A 17 -7.09 1.59 2.12
CA GLN A 17 -7.45 0.29 2.65
C GLN A 17 -6.21 -0.40 3.23
N ARG A 18 -6.37 -0.95 4.43
CA ARG A 18 -5.37 -1.80 5.04
C ARG A 18 -5.35 -3.16 4.33
N ILE A 19 -4.18 -3.54 3.84
CA ILE A 19 -3.93 -4.78 3.12
C ILE A 19 -2.64 -5.45 3.60
N LYS A 20 -2.66 -6.78 3.65
CA LYS A 20 -1.50 -7.60 3.97
C LYS A 20 -0.95 -8.22 2.70
N LEU A 21 0.30 -7.91 2.38
CA LEU A 21 0.97 -8.34 1.17
C LEU A 21 2.10 -9.29 1.51
N ARG A 22 2.23 -10.36 0.74
CA ARG A 22 3.36 -11.30 0.75
C ARG A 22 4.17 -11.09 -0.51
N ILE A 23 5.28 -10.37 -0.38
CA ILE A 23 6.11 -9.93 -1.50
C ILE A 23 7.36 -10.82 -1.58
N PRO A 24 7.63 -11.50 -2.71
CA PRO A 24 8.89 -12.20 -2.91
C PRO A 24 10.07 -11.21 -2.92
N TYR A 25 11.25 -11.58 -2.41
CA TYR A 25 12.42 -10.68 -2.43
C TYR A 25 12.84 -10.21 -3.83
N GLN A 26 12.53 -11.00 -4.85
CA GLN A 26 12.80 -10.64 -6.25
C GLN A 26 11.99 -9.42 -6.70
N ASN A 27 10.90 -9.10 -6.00
CA ASN A 27 9.98 -8.02 -6.33
C ASN A 27 10.15 -6.84 -5.35
N GLY A 28 11.40 -6.47 -5.07
CA GLY A 28 11.75 -5.36 -4.17
C GLY A 28 11.15 -4.01 -4.59
N ASP A 29 10.93 -3.81 -5.89
CA ASP A 29 10.29 -2.60 -6.44
C ASP A 29 8.87 -2.38 -5.90
N VAL A 30 8.14 -3.47 -5.60
CA VAL A 30 6.79 -3.41 -5.02
C VAL A 30 6.86 -2.80 -3.62
N LEU A 31 7.82 -3.24 -2.80
CA LEU A 31 8.03 -2.70 -1.46
C LEU A 31 8.38 -1.21 -1.52
N SER A 32 9.30 -0.82 -2.40
CA SER A 32 9.67 0.59 -2.59
C SER A 32 8.48 1.44 -3.04
N MET A 33 7.58 0.90 -3.86
CA MET A 33 6.37 1.61 -4.27
C MET A 33 5.39 1.79 -3.11
N ILE A 34 5.21 0.77 -2.27
CA ILE A 34 4.37 0.85 -1.07
C ILE A 34 4.89 1.93 -0.12
N TYR A 35 6.21 2.04 0.05
CA TYR A 35 6.84 3.12 0.82
C TYR A 35 6.58 4.52 0.24
N LYS A 36 6.34 4.64 -1.07
CA LYS A 36 6.10 5.93 -1.75
C LYS A 36 4.63 6.36 -1.71
N VAL A 37 3.70 5.41 -1.82
CA VAL A 37 2.27 5.70 -2.04
C VAL A 37 1.38 5.34 -0.85
N GLY A 38 1.91 4.67 0.15
CA GLY A 38 1.16 4.18 1.29
C GLY A 38 1.92 4.28 2.59
N HIS A 39 1.32 3.70 3.63
CA HIS A 39 1.88 3.68 4.97
C HIS A 39 2.09 2.23 5.41
N ILE A 40 3.32 1.88 5.81
CA ILE A 40 3.63 0.52 6.28
C ILE A 40 3.44 0.48 7.79
N LEU A 41 2.49 -0.35 8.24
CA LEU A 41 2.22 -0.59 9.65
C LEU A 41 3.22 -1.57 10.23
N THR A 42 3.46 -2.68 9.53
CA THR A 42 4.34 -3.74 10.01
C THR A 42 5.04 -4.43 8.85
N LYS A 43 6.31 -4.80 9.02
CA LYS A 43 7.03 -5.65 8.07
C LYS A 43 7.72 -6.81 8.77
N ARG A 44 7.69 -8.00 8.17
CA ARG A 44 8.43 -9.17 8.63
C ARG A 44 9.08 -9.88 7.46
N HIS A 45 10.35 -10.18 7.62
CA HIS A 45 11.14 -10.93 6.67
C HIS A 45 11.02 -12.42 7.02
N PHE A 46 10.61 -13.26 6.07
CA PHE A 46 10.44 -14.69 6.29
C PHE A 46 10.88 -15.51 5.07
N GLY A 47 12.01 -16.20 5.19
CA GLY A 47 12.57 -17.04 4.13
C GLY A 47 12.83 -16.24 2.85
N LYS A 48 12.07 -16.52 1.78
CA LYS A 48 12.16 -15.85 0.48
C LYS A 48 11.11 -14.75 0.27
N TYR A 49 10.36 -14.39 1.31
CA TYR A 49 9.27 -13.42 1.24
C TYR A 49 9.38 -12.34 2.32
N ILE A 50 8.72 -11.23 2.06
CA ILE A 50 8.48 -10.13 2.98
C ILE A 50 6.98 -10.02 3.17
N PHE A 51 6.53 -10.19 4.41
CA PHE A 51 5.16 -9.94 4.81
C PHE A 51 5.04 -8.49 5.24
N VAL A 52 4.17 -7.74 4.58
CA VAL A 52 3.95 -6.32 4.82
C VAL A 52 2.48 -6.10 5.14
N ASP A 53 2.22 -5.48 6.29
CA ASP A 53 0.91 -4.94 6.64
C ASP A 53 0.98 -3.44 6.37
N CYS A 54 0.16 -2.95 5.45
CA CYS A 54 0.22 -1.57 4.98
C CYS A 54 -1.16 -1.02 4.62
N GLU A 55 -1.27 0.30 4.64
CA GLU A 55 -2.44 1.05 4.19
C GLU A 55 -2.10 1.71 2.87
N LEU A 56 -2.89 1.41 1.84
CA LEU A 56 -2.68 1.87 0.48
C LEU A 56 -3.97 2.41 -0.10
N PRO A 57 -3.92 3.41 -1.01
CA PRO A 57 -5.11 3.83 -1.72
C PRO A 57 -5.70 2.65 -2.52
N LEU A 58 -7.03 2.58 -2.61
CA LEU A 58 -7.80 1.48 -3.19
C LEU A 58 -7.33 1.13 -4.62
N LYS A 59 -6.97 2.17 -5.40
CA LYS A 59 -6.41 2.03 -6.75
C LYS A 59 -5.13 1.19 -6.79
N PHE A 60 -4.27 1.31 -5.77
CA PHE A 60 -3.05 0.52 -5.64
C PHE A 60 -3.32 -0.82 -4.96
N ALA A 61 -4.24 -0.88 -3.98
CA ALA A 61 -4.65 -2.13 -3.36
C ALA A 61 -5.12 -3.15 -4.40
N ASN A 62 -5.95 -2.72 -5.37
CA ASN A 62 -6.40 -3.55 -6.49
C ASN A 62 -5.24 -4.06 -7.36
N LYS A 63 -4.24 -3.21 -7.61
CA LYS A 63 -3.04 -3.58 -8.40
C LYS A 63 -2.19 -4.65 -7.69
N TYR A 64 -2.17 -4.67 -6.37
CA TYR A 64 -1.36 -5.60 -5.59
C TYR A 64 -2.14 -6.78 -5.01
N GLN A 65 -3.40 -6.97 -5.42
CA GLN A 65 -4.23 -8.09 -4.96
C GLN A 65 -3.55 -9.46 -5.18
N GLU A 66 -2.74 -9.60 -6.22
CA GLU A 66 -1.99 -10.83 -6.53
C GLU A 66 -1.04 -11.27 -5.41
N TYR A 67 -0.58 -10.33 -4.57
CA TYR A 67 0.31 -10.60 -3.44
C TYR A 67 -0.43 -10.84 -2.12
N THR A 68 -1.76 -10.85 -2.12
CA THR A 68 -2.59 -10.99 -0.90
C THR A 68 -2.88 -12.47 -0.54
N LYS A 69 -2.38 -13.43 -1.32
CA LYS A 69 -2.56 -14.88 -1.11
C LYS A 69 -1.46 -15.51 -0.26
#